data_AF-A0A8J9VEV1-F1
#
_entry.id   AF-A0A8J9VEV1-F1
#
_cell.length_a   1.000
_cell.length_b   1.000
_cell.length_c   1.000
_cell.angle_alpha   90.00
_cell.angle_beta   90.00
_cell.angle_gamma   90.00
#
_symmetry.space_group_name_H-M   'P 1'
#
loop_
_entity.id
_entity.type
_entity.pdbx_description
1 polymer ?
#
loop_
_entity_poly.entity_id
_entity_poly.type
_entity_poly.pdbx_seq_one_letter_code
_entity_poly.pdbx_strand_id
1 'polypeptide(L)'
;MNAHVIILLCAVVGSSARYPCPPECECGELGPHGIACGGEDMTHFPKNIPPNAVYLDVEGTKITTIPKGIFRNLHKLIEKYKGRNLGDIPLTNLTCDCDHQEAPSVDTSGSDNKTTVGHTAKLRCAVSSCPTAHLFWTTPRGFVISPHLTEYPGYDVQDDGTLVIMSAIAEDAGNYTCTAANYLGKAEQIHKLEI
;
A
#
# COMPACT_ATOMS: atom_id res chain seq x y z
N MET A 1 -11.91 16.34 42.69
CA MET A 1 -13.28 16.67 42.25
C MET A 1 -13.47 16.01 40.90
N ASN A 2 -14.22 14.91 40.89
CA ASN A 2 -14.50 14.12 39.71
C ASN A 2 -15.48 14.89 38.79
N ALA A 3 -15.24 14.86 37.48
CA ALA A 3 -16.28 15.07 36.49
C ALA A 3 -16.03 14.09 35.34
N HIS A 4 -16.96 13.15 35.22
CA HIS A 4 -17.03 12.14 34.17
C HIS A 4 -17.92 12.64 33.01
N VAL A 5 -17.51 12.29 31.79
CA VAL A 5 -18.34 11.77 30.67
C VAL A 5 -19.19 12.76 29.86
N ILE A 6 -18.97 12.70 28.54
CA ILE A 6 -20.04 12.77 27.54
C ILE A 6 -19.88 11.55 26.60
N ILE A 7 -20.85 10.64 26.65
CA ILE A 7 -21.08 9.63 25.61
C ILE A 7 -22.31 10.09 24.84
N LEU A 8 -22.23 10.06 23.51
CA LEU A 8 -23.41 9.97 22.64
C LEU A 8 -23.13 8.99 21.50
N LEU A 9 -24.03 8.03 21.38
CA LEU A 9 -23.97 6.85 20.51
C LEU A 9 -24.75 7.05 19.20
N CYS A 10 -24.32 6.26 18.21
CA CYS A 10 -25.04 5.69 17.07
C CYS A 10 -25.04 6.45 15.73
N ALA A 11 -24.32 5.85 14.76
CA ALA A 11 -24.98 5.26 13.60
C ALA A 11 -24.32 3.91 13.24
N VAL A 12 -25.15 2.87 13.14
CA VAL A 12 -24.80 1.54 12.61
C VAL A 12 -25.20 1.54 11.14
N VAL A 13 -24.36 1.05 10.22
CA VAL A 13 -24.58 -0.09 9.27
C VAL A 13 -23.32 -0.27 8.41
N GLY A 14 -22.78 -1.49 8.35
CA GLY A 14 -21.74 -1.86 7.39
C GLY A 14 -21.00 -3.13 7.80
N SER A 15 -21.57 -4.29 7.48
CA SER A 15 -20.99 -5.61 7.76
C SER A 15 -20.16 -6.09 6.57
N SER A 16 -18.90 -6.46 6.80
CA SER A 16 -18.21 -7.54 6.08
C SER A 16 -17.01 -7.99 6.91
N ALA A 17 -17.09 -9.22 7.46
CA ALA A 17 -16.07 -9.95 8.23
C ALA A 17 -15.22 -9.11 9.21
N ARG A 18 -15.79 -8.83 10.40
CA ARG A 18 -15.21 -7.95 11.44
C ARG A 18 -14.05 -8.59 12.16
N TYR A 19 -12.83 -8.42 11.66
CA TYR A 19 -11.66 -8.53 12.51
C TYR A 19 -11.74 -7.43 13.58
N PRO A 20 -11.69 -7.76 14.89
CA PRO A 20 -11.77 -6.76 15.94
C PRO A 20 -10.54 -5.84 15.85
N CYS A 21 -10.76 -4.53 15.93
CA CYS A 21 -9.67 -3.58 16.05
C CYS A 21 -8.97 -3.80 17.40
N PRO A 22 -7.62 -3.74 17.48
CA PRO A 22 -6.93 -3.84 18.76
C PRO A 22 -7.38 -2.72 19.72
N PRO A 23 -7.44 -2.98 21.04
CA PRO A 23 -7.99 -2.02 22.00
C PRO A 23 -7.12 -0.77 22.18
N GLU A 24 -5.82 -0.88 21.93
CA GLU A 24 -4.87 0.23 21.88
C GLU A 24 -4.82 0.96 20.52
N CYS A 25 -5.75 0.66 19.59
CA CYS A 25 -5.73 1.18 18.23
C CYS A 25 -7.08 1.71 17.74
N GLU A 26 -6.98 2.59 16.74
CA GLU A 26 -8.08 3.16 15.97
C GLU A 26 -7.96 2.70 14.51
N CYS A 27 -8.99 2.00 14.03
CA CYS A 27 -9.01 1.42 12.69
C CYS A 27 -9.88 2.25 11.75
N GLY A 28 -9.39 2.52 10.53
CA GLY A 28 -10.10 3.25 9.48
C GLY A 28 -9.78 4.74 9.35
N GLU A 29 -9.06 5.31 10.32
CA GLU A 29 -8.59 6.71 10.31
C GLU A 29 -7.63 6.99 9.13
N LEU A 30 -6.76 6.03 8.83
CA LEU A 30 -5.71 6.13 7.81
C LEU A 30 -6.14 5.50 6.48
N GLY A 31 -7.46 5.49 6.23
CA GLY A 31 -8.08 4.89 5.06
C GLY A 31 -8.54 3.44 5.25
N PRO A 32 -9.09 2.82 4.19
CA PRO A 32 -9.53 1.43 4.26
C PRO A 32 -8.36 0.52 4.60
N HIS A 33 -8.48 -0.22 5.70
CA HIS A 33 -7.45 -1.10 6.27
C HIS A 33 -6.25 -0.41 6.93
N GLY A 34 -6.36 0.88 7.25
CA GLY A 34 -5.38 1.60 8.07
C GLY A 34 -5.67 1.47 9.57
N ILE A 35 -4.60 1.40 10.37
CA ILE A 35 -4.65 1.23 11.82
C ILE A 35 -3.66 2.20 12.46
N ALA A 36 -4.13 3.04 13.37
CA ALA A 36 -3.31 3.90 14.21
C ALA A 36 -3.30 3.35 15.64
N CYS A 37 -2.14 3.15 16.25
CA CYS A 37 -2.02 2.64 17.60
C CYS A 37 -1.14 3.57 18.42
N GLY A 38 -1.58 4.00 19.59
CA GLY A 38 -0.91 5.10 20.29
C GLY A 38 -1.10 5.11 21.79
N GLY A 39 -0.18 5.80 22.47
CA GLY A 39 -0.21 6.02 23.92
C GLY A 39 1.20 6.02 24.52
N GLU A 40 1.48 6.99 25.40
CA GLU A 40 2.82 7.19 25.99
C GLU A 40 3.32 5.99 26.81
N ASP A 41 2.44 5.09 27.25
CA ASP A 41 2.77 3.91 28.05
C ASP A 41 2.86 2.61 27.24
N MET A 42 2.57 2.68 25.93
CA MET A 42 2.57 1.53 25.05
C MET A 42 4.01 1.10 24.74
N THR A 43 4.46 0.05 25.41
CA THR A 43 5.83 -0.51 25.30
C THR A 43 5.88 -1.81 24.51
N HIS A 44 4.72 -2.37 24.17
CA HIS A 44 4.59 -3.64 23.46
C HIS A 44 3.75 -3.47 22.20
N PHE A 45 4.10 -4.23 21.18
CA PHE A 45 3.42 -4.20 19.90
C PHE A 45 1.98 -4.75 20.00
N PRO A 46 1.00 -4.12 19.32
CA PRO A 46 -0.41 -4.44 19.50
C PRO A 46 -0.74 -5.83 18.97
N LYS A 47 -1.64 -6.53 19.67
CA LYS A 47 -2.06 -7.89 19.30
C LYS A 47 -3.33 -7.84 18.46
N ASN A 48 -3.57 -8.89 17.69
CA ASN A 48 -4.78 -9.05 16.87
C ASN A 48 -4.96 -7.97 15.79
N ILE A 49 -3.86 -7.47 15.22
CA ILE A 49 -3.93 -6.62 14.03
C ILE A 49 -4.71 -7.36 12.92
N PRO A 50 -5.77 -6.75 12.36
CA PRO A 50 -6.49 -7.29 11.21
C PRO A 50 -5.55 -7.78 10.11
N PRO A 51 -5.75 -9.00 9.57
CA PRO A 51 -4.84 -9.58 8.57
C PRO A 51 -4.88 -8.86 7.22
N ASN A 52 -5.93 -8.08 6.96
CA ASN A 52 -6.06 -7.20 5.81
C ASN A 52 -5.46 -5.81 6.04
N ALA A 53 -4.86 -5.54 7.20
CA ALA A 53 -4.21 -4.27 7.49
C ALA A 53 -3.13 -3.95 6.44
N VAL A 54 -3.27 -2.79 5.81
CA VAL A 54 -2.31 -2.29 4.81
C VAL A 54 -1.36 -1.29 5.45
N TYR A 55 -1.83 -0.61 6.50
CA TYR A 55 -1.10 0.48 7.14
C TYR A 55 -1.21 0.35 8.67
N LEU A 56 -0.08 0.47 9.37
CA LEU A 56 0.01 0.44 10.82
C LEU A 56 0.92 1.57 11.31
N ASP A 57 0.34 2.52 12.04
CA ASP A 57 1.05 3.58 12.75
C ASP A 57 1.16 3.24 14.25
N VAL A 58 2.36 3.41 14.80
CA VAL A 58 2.71 3.23 16.22
C VAL A 58 3.52 4.42 16.75
N GLU A 59 3.37 5.59 16.11
CA GLU A 59 4.03 6.83 16.46
C GLU A 59 3.62 7.29 17.88
N GLY A 60 4.56 7.90 18.60
CA GLY A 60 4.34 8.33 19.99
C GLY A 60 4.28 7.20 21.03
N THR A 61 4.59 5.95 20.64
CA THR A 61 4.72 4.82 21.57
C THR A 61 6.17 4.63 22.06
N LYS A 62 6.35 3.82 23.11
CA LYS A 62 7.66 3.39 23.64
C LYS A 62 8.06 1.99 23.14
N ILE A 63 7.51 1.54 22.01
CA ILE A 63 7.81 0.23 21.45
C ILE A 63 9.24 0.24 20.90
N THR A 64 10.07 -0.67 21.40
CA THR A 64 11.46 -0.84 20.95
C THR A 64 11.66 -2.07 20.08
N THR A 65 10.65 -2.93 19.95
CA THR A 65 10.81 -4.29 19.43
C THR A 65 9.58 -4.72 18.64
N ILE A 66 9.78 -5.18 17.40
CA ILE A 66 8.72 -5.71 16.53
C ILE A 66 8.66 -7.25 16.64
N PRO A 67 7.49 -7.86 16.93
CA PRO A 67 7.34 -9.30 17.03
C PRO A 67 7.65 -10.04 15.73
N LYS A 68 8.25 -11.22 15.84
CA LYS A 68 8.49 -12.10 14.70
C LYS A 68 7.17 -12.52 14.05
N GLY A 69 7.09 -12.45 12.73
CA GLY A 69 5.97 -12.97 11.96
C GLY A 69 4.84 -11.97 11.65
N ILE A 70 4.97 -10.69 12.05
CA ILE A 70 4.02 -9.64 11.62
C ILE A 70 4.16 -9.31 10.12
N PHE A 71 5.34 -9.55 9.55
CA PHE A 71 5.66 -9.21 8.17
C PHE A 71 5.60 -10.38 7.20
N ARG A 72 4.77 -11.40 7.47
CA ARG A 72 4.66 -12.62 6.63
C ARG A 72 4.41 -12.32 5.13
N ASN A 73 3.95 -11.12 4.80
CA ASN A 73 3.69 -10.67 3.43
C ASN A 73 4.72 -9.66 2.87
N LEU A 74 5.70 -9.20 3.65
CA LEU A 74 6.75 -8.26 3.20
C LEU A 74 7.97 -9.01 2.64
N HIS A 75 7.80 -9.65 1.50
CA HIS A 75 8.83 -10.49 0.87
C HIS A 75 10.22 -9.83 0.77
N LYS A 76 10.29 -8.52 0.48
CA LYS A 76 11.55 -7.76 0.41
C LYS A 76 12.25 -7.59 1.77
N LEU A 77 11.48 -7.38 2.84
CA LEU A 77 12.00 -7.23 4.20
C LEU A 77 12.42 -8.59 4.78
N ILE A 78 11.67 -9.65 4.48
CA ILE A 78 11.99 -11.03 4.86
C ILE A 78 13.31 -11.48 4.23
N GLU A 79 13.54 -11.18 2.94
CA GLU A 79 14.81 -11.53 2.28
C GLU A 79 15.99 -10.70 2.84
N LYS A 80 15.83 -9.39 3.05
CA LYS A 80 16.89 -8.52 3.62
C LYS A 80 17.33 -8.96 5.03
N TYR A 81 16.41 -9.50 5.82
CA TYR A 81 16.65 -9.85 7.23
C TYR A 81 16.45 -11.34 7.55
N LYS A 82 16.58 -12.20 6.54
CA LYS A 82 16.42 -13.65 6.66
C LYS A 82 17.38 -14.22 7.71
N GLY A 83 16.85 -14.98 8.66
CA GLY A 83 17.64 -15.58 9.75
C GLY A 83 18.02 -14.61 10.90
N ARG A 84 17.53 -13.37 10.88
CA ARG A 84 17.70 -12.41 11.98
C ARG A 84 16.42 -12.33 12.82
N ASN A 85 16.58 -12.08 14.12
CA ASN A 85 15.46 -11.66 14.95
C ASN A 85 15.13 -10.21 14.61
N LEU A 86 13.91 -9.97 14.17
CA LEU A 86 13.49 -8.65 13.75
C LEU A 86 13.44 -7.63 14.90
N GLY A 87 13.20 -8.10 16.12
CA GLY A 87 13.28 -7.31 17.34
C GLY A 87 14.69 -6.84 17.72
N ASP A 88 15.72 -7.45 17.12
CA ASP A 88 17.13 -7.08 17.34
C ASP A 88 17.64 -6.13 16.24
N ILE A 89 16.76 -5.72 15.31
CA ILE A 89 17.09 -4.78 14.24
C ILE A 89 16.83 -3.37 14.79
N PRO A 90 17.84 -2.50 14.85
CA PRO A 90 17.64 -1.10 15.21
C PRO A 90 16.57 -0.46 14.32
N LEU A 91 15.67 0.34 14.90
CA LEU A 91 14.66 1.08 14.13
C LEU A 91 15.29 1.97 13.05
N THR A 92 16.55 2.40 13.21
CA THR A 92 17.35 3.11 12.20
C THR A 92 17.62 2.29 10.93
N ASN A 93 17.57 0.96 11.02
CA ASN A 93 17.73 0.05 9.87
C ASN A 93 16.38 -0.35 9.27
N LEU A 94 15.29 0.03 9.93
CA LEU A 94 13.90 -0.13 9.49
C LEU A 94 13.30 1.20 9.00
N THR A 95 14.02 2.31 9.18
CA THR A 95 13.71 3.63 8.62
C THR A 95 14.19 3.71 7.18
N CYS A 96 13.55 4.57 6.41
CA CYS A 96 13.76 4.63 4.97
C CYS A 96 14.99 5.47 4.60
N ASP A 97 15.71 5.03 3.57
CA ASP A 97 17.10 5.40 3.21
C ASP A 97 17.34 6.84 2.69
N CYS A 98 16.38 7.76 2.76
CA CYS A 98 16.47 9.02 2.01
C CYS A 98 16.43 10.28 2.90
N ASP A 99 17.33 11.22 2.59
CA ASP A 99 17.57 12.47 3.34
C ASP A 99 16.35 13.40 3.39
N HIS A 100 15.45 13.28 2.40
CA HIS A 100 14.22 14.06 2.31
C HIS A 100 13.03 13.18 1.99
N GLN A 101 12.03 13.24 2.84
CA GLN A 101 10.77 12.53 2.72
C GLN A 101 9.79 13.35 1.87
N GLU A 102 9.21 12.71 0.86
CA GLU A 102 8.24 13.29 -0.08
C GLU A 102 7.09 12.32 -0.37
N ALA A 103 5.88 12.87 -0.45
CA ALA A 103 4.74 12.14 -0.99
C ALA A 103 5.00 11.75 -2.46
N PRO A 104 4.39 10.67 -2.97
CA PRO A 104 4.67 10.21 -4.31
C PRO A 104 4.21 11.23 -5.35
N SER A 105 4.93 11.27 -6.47
CA SER A 105 4.48 11.91 -7.70
C SER A 105 4.52 10.89 -8.83
N VAL A 106 3.56 10.99 -9.75
CA VAL A 106 3.38 10.05 -10.86
C VAL A 106 3.47 10.82 -12.18
N ASP A 107 4.21 10.26 -13.13
CA ASP A 107 4.30 10.73 -14.50
C ASP A 107 4.09 9.57 -15.50
N THR A 108 3.00 9.63 -16.26
CA THR A 108 2.66 8.66 -17.31
C THR A 108 3.14 9.06 -18.70
N SER A 109 3.92 10.14 -18.80
CA SER A 109 4.48 10.60 -20.07
C SER A 109 5.35 9.53 -20.74
N GLY A 110 5.08 9.30 -22.03
CA GLY A 110 5.74 8.25 -22.82
C GLY A 110 4.96 6.93 -22.88
N SER A 111 3.76 6.86 -22.30
CA SER A 111 2.83 5.75 -22.51
C SER A 111 2.27 5.70 -23.94
N ASP A 112 2.00 4.49 -24.43
CA ASP A 112 1.31 4.29 -25.70
C ASP A 112 -0.12 4.83 -25.62
N ASN A 113 -0.49 5.74 -26.51
CA ASN A 113 -1.87 6.25 -26.60
C ASN A 113 -2.79 5.30 -27.37
N LYS A 114 -2.22 4.50 -28.27
CA LYS A 114 -2.94 3.59 -29.15
C LYS A 114 -2.12 2.35 -29.44
N THR A 115 -2.77 1.20 -29.53
CA THR A 115 -2.20 -0.04 -30.05
C THR A 115 -3.19 -0.69 -31.02
N THR A 116 -2.94 -1.93 -31.44
CA THR A 116 -3.86 -2.73 -32.27
C THR A 116 -3.99 -4.13 -31.69
N VAL A 117 -5.12 -4.79 -31.96
CA VAL A 117 -5.36 -6.17 -31.48
C VAL A 117 -4.19 -7.10 -31.82
N GLY A 118 -3.78 -7.91 -30.85
CA GLY A 118 -2.67 -8.85 -30.95
C GLY A 118 -1.28 -8.25 -30.77
N HIS A 119 -1.14 -6.92 -30.66
CA HIS A 119 0.14 -6.25 -30.41
C HIS A 119 0.34 -5.92 -28.93
N THR A 120 1.59 -5.65 -28.55
CA THR A 120 1.94 -5.22 -27.19
C THR A 120 1.74 -3.72 -27.05
N ALA A 121 1.18 -3.28 -25.91
CA ALA A 121 1.17 -1.89 -25.49
C ALA A 121 1.97 -1.70 -24.19
N LYS A 122 2.60 -0.55 -24.03
CA LYS A 122 3.38 -0.16 -22.85
C LYS A 122 2.85 1.14 -22.28
N LEU A 123 2.36 1.08 -21.05
CA LEU A 123 1.89 2.25 -20.31
C LEU A 123 2.91 2.56 -19.22
N ARG A 124 3.70 3.61 -19.43
CA ARG A 124 4.75 4.04 -18.51
C ARG A 124 4.14 4.70 -17.28
N CYS A 125 4.73 4.47 -16.12
CA CYS A 125 4.42 5.20 -14.89
C CYS A 125 5.70 5.41 -14.09
N ALA A 126 6.34 6.56 -14.32
CA ALA A 126 7.50 6.96 -13.55
C ALA A 126 7.04 7.54 -12.20
N VAL A 127 7.63 7.04 -11.11
CA VAL A 127 7.27 7.45 -9.75
C VAL A 127 8.50 8.04 -9.06
N SER A 128 8.39 9.29 -8.58
CA SER A 128 9.30 9.85 -7.59
C SER A 128 8.65 9.77 -6.22
N SER A 129 9.32 9.15 -5.26
CA SER A 129 8.83 9.02 -3.90
C SER A 129 9.96 8.69 -2.95
N CYS A 130 9.96 9.33 -1.79
CA CYS A 130 10.71 8.87 -0.64
C CYS A 130 9.80 8.93 0.60
N PRO A 131 9.55 7.82 1.29
CA PRO A 131 10.03 6.48 0.97
C PRO A 131 9.37 5.85 -0.24
N THR A 132 9.97 4.75 -0.74
CA THR A 132 9.50 4.05 -1.93
C THR A 132 8.00 3.75 -1.84
N ALA A 133 7.25 4.27 -2.80
CA ALA A 133 5.82 4.07 -2.88
C ALA A 133 5.46 2.65 -3.35
N HIS A 134 4.34 2.13 -2.84
CA HIS A 134 3.68 0.97 -3.42
C HIS A 134 2.98 1.40 -4.71
N LEU A 135 3.40 0.80 -5.83
CA LEU A 135 2.91 1.09 -7.19
C LEU A 135 1.99 -0.02 -7.67
N PHE A 136 0.85 0.35 -8.26
CA PHE A 136 -0.05 -0.58 -8.96
C PHE A 136 -0.84 0.13 -10.06
N TRP A 137 -1.34 -0.65 -11.00
CA TRP A 137 -2.23 -0.19 -12.05
C TRP A 137 -3.66 -0.70 -11.83
N THR A 138 -4.65 0.13 -12.14
CA THR A 138 -6.05 -0.29 -12.27
C THR A 138 -6.45 -0.25 -13.74
N THR A 139 -6.92 -1.38 -14.27
CA THR A 139 -7.37 -1.49 -15.66
C THR A 139 -8.78 -0.89 -15.84
N PRO A 140 -9.23 -0.61 -17.08
CA PRO A 140 -10.60 -0.14 -17.35
C PRO A 140 -11.69 -1.09 -16.83
N ARG A 141 -11.32 -2.37 -16.64
CA ARG A 141 -12.19 -3.43 -16.14
C ARG A 141 -12.17 -3.58 -14.62
N GLY A 142 -11.35 -2.78 -13.92
CA GLY A 142 -11.21 -2.79 -12.46
C GLY A 142 -10.20 -3.81 -11.92
N PHE A 143 -9.41 -4.46 -12.77
CA PHE A 143 -8.35 -5.36 -12.29
C PHE A 143 -7.20 -4.52 -11.72
N VAL A 144 -6.69 -4.96 -10.56
CA VAL A 144 -5.52 -4.35 -9.92
C VAL A 144 -4.29 -5.19 -10.24
N ILE A 145 -3.34 -4.59 -10.95
CA ILE A 145 -2.10 -5.24 -11.37
C ILE A 145 -0.94 -4.60 -10.60
N SER A 146 -0.25 -5.40 -9.78
CA SER A 146 0.93 -4.97 -9.03
C SER A 146 2.18 -5.73 -9.50
N PRO A 147 3.38 -5.16 -9.32
CA PRO A 147 4.63 -5.86 -9.62
C PRO A 147 4.69 -7.24 -8.95
N HIS A 148 5.22 -8.22 -9.68
CA HIS A 148 5.41 -9.61 -9.22
C HIS A 148 4.13 -10.41 -8.91
N LEU A 149 2.93 -9.88 -9.20
CA LEU A 149 1.69 -10.65 -9.14
C LEU A 149 1.38 -11.27 -10.52
N THR A 150 1.18 -12.58 -10.56
CA THR A 150 0.92 -13.34 -11.80
C THR A 150 -0.55 -13.71 -11.98
N GLU A 151 -1.47 -13.00 -11.36
CA GLU A 151 -2.91 -13.32 -11.41
C GLU A 151 -3.51 -13.11 -12.81
N TYR A 152 -2.94 -12.20 -13.59
CA TYR A 152 -3.44 -11.83 -14.91
C TYR A 152 -2.35 -12.00 -15.99
N PRO A 153 -2.26 -13.16 -16.66
CA PRO A 153 -1.14 -13.52 -17.55
C PRO A 153 -0.91 -12.59 -18.76
N GLY A 154 -1.89 -11.76 -19.12
CA GLY A 154 -1.78 -10.78 -20.21
C GLY A 154 -1.19 -9.44 -19.79
N TYR A 155 -0.94 -9.24 -18.49
CA TYR A 155 -0.42 -8.00 -17.93
C TYR A 155 0.83 -8.28 -17.12
N ASP A 156 1.82 -7.39 -17.23
CA ASP A 156 3.03 -7.43 -16.42
C ASP A 156 3.44 -6.01 -16.02
N VAL A 157 3.85 -5.80 -14.78
CA VAL A 157 4.35 -4.51 -14.31
C VAL A 157 5.84 -4.64 -14.06
N GLN A 158 6.62 -3.92 -14.85
CA GLN A 158 8.09 -3.93 -14.77
C GLN A 158 8.57 -3.17 -13.52
N ASP A 159 9.85 -3.38 -13.18
CA ASP A 159 10.49 -2.74 -12.02
C ASP A 159 10.47 -1.20 -12.09
N ASP A 160 10.39 -0.62 -13.29
CA ASP A 160 10.29 0.82 -13.51
C ASP A 160 8.85 1.38 -13.42
N GLY A 161 7.87 0.53 -13.10
CA GLY A 161 6.45 0.89 -12.99
C GLY A 161 5.64 0.78 -14.29
N THR A 162 6.29 0.45 -15.41
CA THR A 162 5.62 0.32 -16.72
C THR A 162 4.73 -0.91 -16.75
N LEU A 163 3.44 -0.71 -17.08
CA LEU A 163 2.51 -1.80 -17.39
C LEU A 163 2.68 -2.23 -18.85
N VAL A 164 2.94 -3.51 -19.06
CA VAL A 164 2.96 -4.17 -20.36
C VAL A 164 1.67 -4.94 -20.53
N ILE A 165 0.94 -4.65 -21.61
CA ILE A 165 -0.24 -5.39 -22.05
C ILE A 165 0.21 -6.27 -23.22
N MET A 166 0.20 -7.59 -23.03
CA MET A 166 0.62 -8.55 -24.05
C MET A 166 -0.56 -8.99 -24.91
N SER A 167 -0.37 -9.00 -26.23
CA SER A 167 -1.38 -9.46 -27.20
C SER A 167 -2.75 -8.81 -26.98
N ALA A 168 -2.80 -7.47 -27.03
CA ALA A 168 -3.95 -6.68 -26.62
C ALA A 168 -5.25 -7.09 -27.34
N ILE A 169 -6.39 -6.97 -26.64
CA ILE A 169 -7.73 -7.27 -27.15
C ILE A 169 -8.61 -6.00 -27.15
N ALA A 170 -9.74 -6.03 -27.86
CA ALA A 170 -10.62 -4.85 -27.95
C ALA A 170 -11.09 -4.36 -26.57
N GLU A 171 -11.27 -5.28 -25.61
CA GLU A 171 -11.70 -5.00 -24.25
C GLU A 171 -10.61 -4.36 -23.37
N ASP A 172 -9.37 -4.26 -23.86
CA ASP A 172 -8.29 -3.50 -23.19
C ASP A 172 -8.41 -1.99 -23.43
N ALA A 173 -9.24 -1.54 -24.38
CA ALA A 173 -9.43 -0.11 -24.61
C ALA A 173 -10.06 0.58 -23.39
N GLY A 174 -9.50 1.72 -22.98
CA GLY A 174 -10.07 2.53 -21.91
C GLY A 174 -9.04 3.27 -21.05
N ASN A 175 -9.50 3.68 -19.86
CA ASN A 175 -8.70 4.43 -18.90
C ASN A 175 -7.98 3.49 -17.93
N TYR A 176 -6.65 3.54 -17.93
CA TYR A 176 -5.78 2.89 -16.97
C TYR A 176 -5.33 3.91 -15.94
N THR A 177 -5.38 3.56 -14.66
CA THR A 177 -4.93 4.45 -13.58
C THR A 177 -3.66 3.89 -12.96
N CYS A 178 -2.56 4.62 -13.03
CA CYS A 178 -1.38 4.32 -12.22
C CYS A 178 -1.55 4.98 -10.86
N THR A 179 -1.33 4.21 -9.79
CA THR A 179 -1.41 4.69 -8.42
C THR A 179 -0.11 4.39 -7.69
N ALA A 180 0.42 5.39 -6.99
CA ALA A 180 1.57 5.27 -6.10
C ALA A 180 1.21 5.81 -4.70
N ALA A 181 1.46 5.02 -3.66
CA ALA A 181 1.19 5.41 -2.28
C ALA A 181 2.36 5.11 -1.34
N ASN A 182 2.74 6.08 -0.52
CA ASN A 182 3.59 5.89 0.66
C ASN A 182 2.89 6.49 1.91
N TYR A 183 3.53 6.51 3.08
CA TYR A 183 2.87 7.03 4.29
C TYR A 183 2.70 8.56 4.32
N LEU A 184 3.33 9.28 3.39
CA LEU A 184 3.21 10.74 3.28
C LEU A 184 2.07 11.14 2.35
N GLY A 185 1.60 10.22 1.50
CA GLY A 185 0.46 10.47 0.64
C GLY A 185 0.33 9.52 -0.53
N LYS A 186 -0.53 9.92 -1.46
CA LYS A 186 -0.93 9.14 -2.62
C LYS A 186 -0.96 10.04 -3.85
N ALA A 187 -0.46 9.54 -4.96
CA ALA A 187 -0.59 10.16 -6.27
C ALA A 187 -1.16 9.17 -7.28
N GLU A 188 -1.94 9.70 -8.22
CA GLU A 188 -2.60 8.93 -9.27
C GLU A 188 -2.56 9.71 -10.58
N GLN A 189 -2.41 8.98 -11.69
CA GLN A 189 -2.57 9.55 -13.02
C GLN A 189 -3.29 8.56 -13.93
N ILE A 190 -4.22 9.09 -14.71
CA ILE A 190 -5.03 8.32 -15.65
C ILE A 190 -4.39 8.44 -17.03
N HIS A 191 -4.18 7.31 -17.70
CA HIS A 191 -3.76 7.22 -19.09
C HIS A 191 -4.81 6.48 -19.90
N LYS A 192 -5.21 7.04 -21.04
CA LYS A 192 -6.20 6.42 -21.93
C LYS A 192 -5.48 5.65 -23.05
N LEU A 193 -5.81 4.38 -23.21
CA LEU A 193 -5.37 3.54 -24.32
C LEU A 193 -6.52 3.30 -25.31
N GLU A 194 -6.21 3.44 -26.60
CA GLU A 194 -7.10 3.08 -27.71
C GLU A 194 -6.58 1.82 -28.41
N ILE A 195 -7.49 0.98 -28.94
CA ILE A 195 -7.20 -0.27 -29.67
C ILE A 195 -7.77 -0.16 -31.08
#